data_AF-A0A4R1EZ49-F1
#
_entry.id   AF-A0A4R1EZ49-F1
#
_cell.length_a   1.000
_cell.length_b   1.000
_cell.length_c   1.000
_cell.angle_alpha   90.00
_cell.angle_beta   90.00
_cell.angle_gamma   90.00
#
_symmetry.space_group_name_H-M   'P 1'
#
loop_
_entity.id
_entity.type
_entity.pdbx_description
1 polymer ?
#
loop_
_entity_poly.entity_id
_entity_poly.type
_entity_poly.pdbx_seq_one_letter_code
_entity_poly.pdbx_strand_id
1 'polypeptide(L)'
;MPELVDREHVLQLLSECADVKGQFTANEYEMYSHIKEKYDNETDESFDDKICLEVMLRNISIRKDLAIDKNDITRVIDVEKKG
;
A
#
# COMPACT_ATOMS: atom_id res chain seq x y z
N MET A 1 -9.06 1.47 24.00
CA MET A 1 -8.01 2.40 23.55
C MET A 1 -7.11 1.60 22.65
N PRO A 2 -7.10 1.85 21.34
CA PRO A 2 -6.01 1.33 20.54
C PRO A 2 -4.70 2.00 21.03
N GLU A 3 -3.66 1.21 21.24
CA GLU A 3 -2.47 1.64 21.95
C GLU A 3 -1.51 2.38 21.01
N LEU A 4 -0.71 3.31 21.54
CA LEU A 4 0.36 4.03 20.81
C LEU A 4 1.29 3.10 19.99
N VAL A 5 1.38 1.83 20.42
CA VAL A 5 2.06 0.72 19.75
C VAL A 5 1.56 0.50 18.32
N ASP A 6 0.27 0.68 18.05
CA ASP A 6 -0.29 0.45 16.72
C ASP A 6 0.10 1.56 15.73
N ARG A 7 0.26 2.80 16.20
CA ARG A 7 0.71 3.93 15.35
C ARG A 7 2.17 3.81 14.99
N GLU A 8 3.02 3.44 15.95
CA GLU A 8 4.45 3.22 15.70
C GLU A 8 4.67 2.10 14.66
N HIS A 9 3.90 1.01 14.76
CA HIS A 9 3.93 -0.04 13.75
C HIS A 9 3.50 0.43 12.36
N VAL A 10 2.45 1.25 12.24
CA VAL A 10 2.05 1.78 10.93
C VAL A 10 3.13 2.70 10.35
N LEU A 11 3.76 3.54 11.17
CA LEU A 11 4.88 4.38 10.72
C LEU A 11 6.08 3.55 10.27
N GLN A 12 6.38 2.46 10.97
CA GLN A 12 7.42 1.52 10.57
C GLN A 12 7.08 0.88 9.21
N LEU A 13 5.86 0.40 9.04
CA LEU A 13 5.39 -0.17 7.77
C LEU A 13 5.42 0.86 6.62
N LEU A 14 5.08 2.12 6.89
CA LEU A 14 5.20 3.20 5.90
C LEU A 14 6.65 3.42 5.47
N SER A 15 7.61 3.27 6.39
CA SER A 15 9.04 3.33 6.08
C SER A 15 9.48 2.14 5.23
N GLU A 16 9.10 0.92 5.62
CA GLU A 16 9.41 -0.30 4.85
C GLU A 16 8.82 -0.23 3.43
N CYS A 17 7.58 0.26 3.30
CA CYS A 17 6.94 0.55 2.03
C CYS A 17 7.72 1.58 1.19
N ALA A 18 8.30 2.61 1.81
CA ALA A 18 9.08 3.62 1.11
C ALA A 18 10.32 3.03 0.43
N ASP A 19 11.00 2.09 1.09
CA ASP A 19 12.20 1.42 0.58
C ASP A 19 11.91 0.56 -0.66
N VAL A 20 10.69 0.03 -0.75
CA VAL A 20 10.25 -0.83 -1.87
C VAL A 20 9.27 -0.13 -2.82
N LYS A 21 9.05 1.19 -2.72
CA LYS A 21 8.03 1.91 -3.50
C LYS A 21 8.16 1.73 -5.02
N GLY A 22 9.39 1.50 -5.51
CA GLY A 22 9.66 1.25 -6.93
C GLY A 22 9.03 -0.04 -7.46
N GLN A 23 8.58 -0.93 -6.58
CA GLN A 23 7.95 -2.22 -6.90
C GLN A 23 6.43 -2.18 -6.80
N PHE A 24 5.85 -1.03 -6.46
CA PHE A 24 4.40 -0.85 -6.42
C PHE A 24 3.80 -0.84 -7.82
N THR A 25 2.63 -1.47 -7.93
CA THR A 25 1.66 -1.20 -9.00
C THR A 25 1.10 0.23 -8.85
N ALA A 26 0.42 0.73 -9.89
CA ALA A 26 -0.20 2.07 -9.82
C ALA A 26 -1.18 2.21 -8.64
N ASN A 27 -2.08 1.23 -8.48
CA ASN A 27 -3.09 1.24 -7.41
C ASN A 27 -2.45 1.18 -6.01
N GLU A 28 -1.40 0.36 -5.85
CA GLU A 28 -0.65 0.28 -4.58
C GLU A 28 0.05 1.60 -4.27
N TYR A 29 0.58 2.29 -5.29
CA TYR A 29 1.21 3.61 -5.10
C TYR A 29 0.20 4.68 -4.69
N GLU A 30 -0.98 4.70 -5.30
CA GLU A 30 -2.09 5.59 -4.91
C GLU A 30 -2.52 5.34 -3.47
N MET A 31 -2.74 4.08 -3.10
CA MET A 31 -3.11 3.68 -1.74
C MET A 31 -2.05 4.08 -0.72
N TYR A 32 -0.76 3.79 -0.99
CA TYR A 32 0.35 4.21 -0.12
C TYR A 32 0.39 5.73 0.04
N SER A 33 0.15 6.49 -1.02
CA SER A 33 0.18 7.96 -0.97
C SER A 33 -0.94 8.51 -0.08
N HIS A 34 -2.15 7.96 -0.17
CA HIS A 34 -3.26 8.32 0.71
C HIS A 34 -3.00 7.97 2.17
N ILE A 35 -2.50 6.76 2.45
CA ILE A 35 -2.17 6.36 3.83
C ILE A 35 -1.06 7.25 4.38
N LYS A 36 -0.02 7.54 3.59
CA LYS A 36 1.06 8.43 4.03
C LYS A 36 0.53 9.83 4.37
N GLU A 37 -0.25 10.44 3.48
CA GLU A 37 -0.84 11.76 3.70
C GLU A 37 -1.73 11.81 4.95
N LYS A 38 -2.49 10.75 5.19
CA LYS A 38 -3.31 10.57 6.39
C LYS A 38 -2.47 10.60 7.67
N TYR A 39 -1.38 9.83 7.74
CA TYR A 39 -0.52 9.76 8.94
C TYR A 39 0.40 10.98 9.12
N ASP A 40 0.61 11.77 8.05
CA ASP A 40 1.30 13.06 8.10
C ASP A 40 0.40 14.19 8.66
N ASN A 41 -0.93 14.13 8.43
CA ASN A 41 -1.85 15.22 8.76
C ASN A 41 -2.80 14.93 9.94
N GLU A 42 -3.09 13.67 10.25
CA GLU A 42 -4.12 13.30 11.22
C GLU A 42 -3.59 12.34 12.30
N THR A 43 -4.07 12.52 13.52
CA THR A 43 -4.12 11.46 14.54
C THR A 43 -5.39 10.65 14.31
N ASP A 44 -5.43 9.88 13.22
CA ASP A 44 -6.50 8.90 13.05
C ASP A 44 -6.26 7.71 14.02
N GLU A 45 -7.33 7.24 14.65
CA GLU A 45 -7.35 6.12 15.59
C GLU A 45 -7.79 4.80 14.91
N SER A 46 -8.09 4.82 13.61
CA SER A 46 -8.28 3.59 12.81
C SER A 46 -6.95 3.02 12.34
N PHE A 47 -6.66 1.77 12.75
CA PHE A 47 -5.45 1.04 12.40
C PHE A 47 -5.66 0.02 11.27
N ASP A 48 -6.75 0.14 10.52
CA ASP A 48 -7.02 -0.72 9.35
C ASP A 48 -5.93 -0.57 8.28
N ASP A 49 -5.27 0.59 8.23
CA ASP A 49 -4.15 0.87 7.33
C ASP A 49 -2.94 -0.04 7.55
N LYS A 50 -2.74 -0.55 8.77
CA LYS A 50 -1.69 -1.52 9.08
C LYS A 50 -1.81 -2.75 8.18
N ILE A 51 -3.00 -3.32 8.10
CA ILE A 51 -3.27 -4.53 7.32
C ILE A 51 -3.05 -4.23 5.83
N CYS A 52 -3.47 -3.06 5.36
CA CYS A 52 -3.23 -2.64 3.98
C CYS A 52 -1.74 -2.59 3.64
N LEU A 53 -0.91 -1.99 4.50
CA LEU A 53 0.54 -1.90 4.29
C LEU A 53 1.22 -3.28 4.35
N GLU A 54 0.83 -4.13 5.30
CA GLU A 54 1.33 -5.52 5.39
C GLU A 54 1.00 -6.33 4.12
N VAL A 55 -0.24 -6.20 3.62
CA VAL A 55 -0.66 -6.85 2.38
C VAL A 55 0.13 -6.32 1.18
N MET A 56 0.39 -5.01 1.11
CA MET A 56 1.24 -4.44 0.05
C MET A 56 2.64 -5.03 0.05
N LEU A 57 3.31 -5.07 1.21
CA LEU A 57 4.65 -5.65 1.33
C LEU A 57 4.65 -7.12 0.95
N ARG A 58 3.63 -7.88 1.41
CA ARG A 58 3.46 -9.29 1.05
C ARG A 58 3.26 -9.48 -0.45
N ASN A 59 2.44 -8.66 -1.10
CA ASN A 59 2.20 -8.75 -2.53
C ASN A 59 3.48 -8.52 -3.34
N ILE A 60 4.33 -7.58 -2.90
CA ILE A 60 5.63 -7.34 -3.52
C ILE A 60 6.54 -8.56 -3.37
N SER A 61 6.59 -9.16 -2.18
CA SER A 61 7.37 -10.38 -1.95
C SER A 61 6.88 -11.52 -2.84
N ILE A 62 5.57 -11.75 -2.92
CA ILE A 62 4.98 -12.78 -3.81
C ILE A 62 5.34 -12.50 -5.27
N ARG A 63 5.25 -11.26 -5.74
CA ARG A 63 5.64 -10.89 -7.12
C ARG A 63 7.11 -11.19 -7.38
N LYS A 64 8.00 -10.87 -6.44
CA LYS A 64 9.43 -11.18 -6.55
C LYS A 64 9.67 -12.69 -6.61
N ASP A 65 9.05 -13.45 -5.72
CA ASP A 65 9.20 -14.91 -5.63
C ASP A 65 8.70 -15.62 -6.88
N LEU A 66 7.63 -15.10 -7.49
CA LEU A 66 7.03 -15.63 -8.72
C LEU A 66 7.59 -15.00 -10.00
N ALA A 67 8.56 -14.08 -9.91
CA ALA A 67 9.10 -13.30 -11.02
C ALA A 67 8.02 -12.60 -11.89
N ILE A 68 6.96 -12.11 -11.24
CA ILE A 68 5.86 -11.38 -11.90
C ILE A 68 6.20 -9.90 -11.96
N ASP A 69 6.11 -9.30 -13.15
CA ASP A 69 6.30 -7.86 -13.31
C ASP A 69 5.10 -7.11 -12.71
N LYS A 70 5.38 -6.00 -12.01
CA LYS A 70 4.35 -5.15 -11.41
C LYS A 70 3.35 -4.59 -12.44
N ASN A 71 3.77 -4.42 -13.69
CA ASN A 71 2.94 -3.93 -14.79
C ASN A 71 2.04 -5.04 -15.38
N ASP A 72 2.35 -6.31 -15.14
CA ASP A 72 1.54 -7.43 -15.62
C ASP A 72 0.28 -7.65 -14.76
N ILE A 73 0.26 -7.10 -13.54
CA ILE A 73 -0.84 -7.27 -12.57
C ILE A 73 -1.98 -6.29 -12.83
N THR A 74 -1.72 -5.16 -13.50
CA THR A 74 -2.76 -4.21 -13.86
C THR A 74 -3.63 -4.79 -14.98
N ARG A 75 -4.78 -5.36 -14.59
CA ARG A 75 -5.85 -5.67 -15.52
C ARG A 75 -6.39 -4.34 -16.07
N VAL A 76 -5.98 -3.97 -17.28
CA VAL A 76 -6.61 -2.88 -18.03
C VAL A 76 -8.06 -3.30 -18.28
N ILE A 77 -8.98 -2.79 -17.47
CA ILE A 77 -10.41 -2.88 -17.78
C ILE A 77 -10.64 -1.80 -18.82
N ASP A 78 -10.66 -2.20 -20.09
CA ASP A 78 -11.10 -1.32 -21.17
C ASP A 78 -12.61 -1.13 -21.03
N VAL A 79 -13.01 -0.08 -20.32
CA VAL A 79 -14.41 0.29 -20.19
C VAL A 79 -14.77 0.98 -21.50
N GLU A 80 -15.29 0.23 -22.47
CA GLU A 80 -15.89 0.84 -23.67
C GLU A 80 -16.94 1.86 -23.19
N LYS A 81 -16.62 3.15 -23.31
CA LYS A 81 -17.61 4.22 -23.16
C LYS A 81 -18.61 4.08 -24.30
N LYS A 82 -19.72 3.39 -24.04
CA LYS A 82 -20.91 3.48 -24.90
C LYS A 82 -21.43 4.91 -24.83
N GLY A 83 -21.11 5.69 -25.86
CA GLY A 83 -21.85 6.90 -26.26
C GLY A 83 -22.97 6.55 -27.22
#